data_AF-A0A7S1H4V0-F1
#
_entry.id   AF-A0A7S1H4V0-F1
#
_cell.length_a   1.000
_cell.length_b   1.000
_cell.length_c   1.000
_cell.angle_alpha   90.00
_cell.angle_beta   90.00
_cell.angle_gamma   90.00
#
_symmetry.space_group_name_H-M   'P 1'
#
loop_
_entity.id
_entity.type
_entity.pdbx_description
1 polymer ?
#
loop_
_entity_poly.entity_id
_entity_poly.type
_entity_poly.pdbx_seq_one_letter_code
_entity_poly.pdbx_strand_id
1 'polypeptide(L)'
;RGETGEPPSTVSALSIWQAMGYIHAARVLSDDSMHGTMFWWTPGSGKSIMIALLIDLLFHTDLDVFVISTPQNTRNNGLKECVRSMLKFSPMFAKHNPPGDPKKDEKDEKELIRRLRQREPPILAKNFMSFRQFTTFCRDARNSHKLKAAAVIIDESHEVFNNKVCKLDDFCRHVLDPLASSLQSKVFTFTGTPGRTVKEILFQLEMVRFAGGRVDHRYLQAGGSEESQDPCWKSLLC
;
A
#
# COMPACT_ATOMS: atom_id res chain seq x y z
N ARG A 1 1.21 -32.96 18.52
CA ARG A 1 2.57 -33.46 18.21
C ARG A 1 3.40 -32.24 17.89
N GLY A 2 4.33 -31.91 18.78
CA GLY A 2 5.18 -30.73 18.64
C GLY A 2 6.21 -30.98 17.57
N GLU A 3 6.20 -30.12 16.55
CA GLU A 3 7.35 -29.86 15.72
C GLU A 3 7.87 -28.50 16.19
N THR A 4 9.02 -28.52 16.85
CA THR A 4 9.86 -27.36 17.08
C THR A 4 10.34 -26.87 15.72
N GLY A 5 9.53 -26.03 15.07
CA GLY A 5 9.92 -25.34 13.85
C GLY A 5 10.92 -24.25 14.21
N GLU A 6 12.21 -24.55 14.03
CA GLU A 6 13.20 -23.49 13.86
C GLU A 6 12.71 -22.55 12.75
N PRO A 7 12.80 -21.22 12.92
CA PRO A 7 12.44 -20.31 11.85
C PRO A 7 13.33 -20.63 10.64
N PRO A 8 12.76 -20.75 9.42
CA PRO A 8 13.58 -21.00 8.24
C PRO A 8 14.66 -19.91 8.14
N SER A 9 15.90 -20.35 7.94
CA SER A 9 17.13 -19.55 7.92
C SER A 9 17.25 -18.58 6.72
N THR A 10 16.15 -17.96 6.29
CA THR A 10 15.99 -17.41 4.92
C THR A 10 15.84 -15.89 4.85
N VAL A 11 16.46 -15.11 5.75
CA VAL A 11 16.50 -13.64 5.67
C VAL A 11 17.66 -13.09 4.82
N SER A 12 18.30 -13.92 3.98
CA SER A 12 19.60 -13.59 3.35
C SER A 12 19.57 -12.54 2.22
N ALA A 13 18.42 -12.08 1.73
CA ALA A 13 18.35 -11.15 0.58
C ALA A 13 17.72 -9.78 0.89
N LEU A 14 17.17 -9.58 2.09
CA LEU A 14 16.55 -8.32 2.48
C LEU A 14 17.54 -7.42 3.20
N SER A 15 17.47 -6.12 2.94
CA SER A 15 18.12 -5.15 3.82
C SER A 15 17.43 -5.12 5.19
N ILE A 16 18.14 -4.66 6.23
CA ILE A 16 17.59 -4.57 7.59
C ILE A 16 16.29 -3.76 7.62
N TRP A 17 16.22 -2.64 6.89
CA TRP A 17 15.02 -1.80 6.84
C TRP A 17 13.84 -2.48 6.12
N GLN A 18 14.11 -3.29 5.10
CA GLN A 18 13.07 -4.10 4.44
C GLN A 18 12.53 -5.18 5.38
N ALA A 19 13.41 -5.87 6.12
CA ALA A 19 12.99 -6.85 7.11
C ALA A 19 12.17 -6.21 8.25
N MET A 20 12.61 -5.06 8.77
CA MET A 20 11.87 -4.31 9.79
C MET A 20 10.53 -3.79 9.26
N GLY A 21 10.50 -3.30 8.03
CA GLY A 21 9.26 -2.88 7.35
C GLY A 21 8.27 -4.02 7.19
N TYR A 22 8.75 -5.22 6.83
CA TYR A 22 7.94 -6.44 6.75
C TYR A 22 7.35 -6.84 8.09
N ILE A 23 8.17 -6.89 9.14
CA ILE A 23 7.71 -7.21 10.51
C ILE A 23 6.68 -6.18 10.97
N HIS A 24 6.91 -4.89 10.71
CA HIS A 24 5.99 -3.84 11.09
C HIS A 24 4.66 -3.94 10.32
N ALA A 25 4.70 -4.17 9.01
CA ALA A 25 3.50 -4.38 8.20
C ALA A 25 2.69 -5.59 8.68
N ALA A 26 3.35 -6.70 9.01
CA ALA A 26 2.69 -7.89 9.56
C ALA A 26 1.97 -7.57 10.88
N ARG A 27 2.58 -6.76 11.76
CA ARG A 27 1.94 -6.29 13.00
C ARG A 27 0.70 -5.44 12.74
N VAL A 28 0.78 -4.50 11.80
CA VAL A 28 -0.35 -3.64 11.40
C VAL A 28 -1.52 -4.47 10.84
N LEU A 29 -1.22 -5.53 10.08
CA LEU A 29 -2.24 -6.44 9.57
C LEU A 29 -2.88 -7.27 10.68
N SER A 30 -2.14 -7.66 11.71
CA SER A 30 -2.67 -8.44 12.84
C SER A 30 -3.37 -7.62 13.92
N ASP A 31 -3.18 -6.30 13.94
CA ASP A 31 -3.71 -5.41 14.97
C ASP A 31 -4.92 -4.63 14.45
N ASP A 32 -6.11 -4.96 14.93
CA ASP A 32 -7.38 -4.32 14.54
C ASP A 32 -7.45 -2.83 14.93
N SER A 33 -6.63 -2.37 15.88
CA SER A 33 -6.56 -0.96 16.26
C SER A 33 -5.71 -0.12 15.29
N MET A 34 -4.92 -0.77 14.44
CA MET A 34 -4.05 -0.11 13.47
C MET A 34 -4.73 -0.06 12.10
N HIS A 35 -4.95 1.14 11.57
CA HIS A 35 -5.55 1.33 10.24
C HIS A 35 -4.53 1.33 9.09
N GLY A 36 -3.24 1.42 9.39
CA GLY A 36 -2.25 1.56 8.35
C GLY A 36 -0.87 1.89 8.87
N THR A 37 0.04 2.10 7.93
CA THR A 37 1.39 2.59 8.23
C THR A 37 1.98 3.32 7.04
N MET A 38 3.03 4.09 7.30
CA MET A 38 3.69 4.96 6.37
C MET A 38 5.17 4.64 6.30
N PHE A 39 5.65 4.41 5.09
CA PHE A 39 7.04 4.15 4.78
C PHE A 39 7.65 5.37 4.09
N TRP A 40 8.23 6.27 4.90
CA TRP A 40 9.05 7.40 4.45
C TRP A 40 10.49 6.96 4.19
N TRP A 41 10.68 6.22 3.12
CA TRP A 41 11.98 5.64 2.77
C TRP A 41 12.60 6.36 1.59
N THR A 42 13.89 6.68 1.71
CA THR A 42 14.62 7.40 0.67
C THR A 42 14.55 6.69 -0.70
N PRO A 43 14.66 7.44 -1.81
CA PRO A 43 14.80 6.82 -3.12
C PRO A 43 15.95 5.80 -3.12
N GLY A 44 15.72 4.64 -3.73
CA GLY A 44 16.71 3.54 -3.75
C GLY A 44 16.64 2.54 -2.59
N SER A 45 15.86 2.77 -1.53
CA SER A 45 15.74 1.81 -0.41
C SER A 45 14.98 0.50 -0.73
N GLY A 46 14.51 0.33 -1.97
CA GLY A 46 13.74 -0.84 -2.39
C GLY A 46 12.27 -0.83 -1.95
N LYS A 47 11.58 0.32 -2.05
CA LYS A 47 10.13 0.43 -1.77
C LYS A 47 9.29 -0.56 -2.60
N SER A 48 9.64 -0.77 -3.86
CA SER A 48 8.98 -1.76 -4.74
C SER A 48 9.13 -3.20 -4.23
N ILE A 49 10.28 -3.54 -3.64
CA ILE A 49 10.48 -4.82 -2.96
C ILE A 49 9.54 -4.91 -1.76
N MET A 50 9.48 -3.86 -0.95
CA MET A 50 8.59 -3.83 0.23
C MET A 50 7.09 -3.93 -0.14
N ILE A 51 6.66 -3.32 -1.25
CA ILE A 51 5.30 -3.51 -1.78
C ILE A 51 5.06 -4.99 -2.14
N ALA A 52 6.02 -5.64 -2.78
CA ALA A 52 5.91 -7.07 -3.09
C ALA A 52 5.83 -7.95 -1.85
N LEU A 53 6.64 -7.64 -0.82
CA LEU A 53 6.56 -8.31 0.47
C LEU A 53 5.25 -8.02 1.22
N LEU A 54 4.64 -6.86 1.01
CA LEU A 54 3.33 -6.56 1.57
C LEU A 54 2.23 -7.38 0.88
N ILE A 55 2.29 -7.54 -0.44
CA ILE A 55 1.38 -8.42 -1.17
C ILE A 55 1.54 -9.89 -0.75
N ASP A 56 2.77 -10.31 -0.45
CA ASP A 56 3.08 -11.59 0.15
C ASP A 56 2.33 -11.81 1.48
N LEU A 57 2.39 -10.85 2.41
CA LEU A 57 1.61 -10.90 3.65
C LEU A 57 0.11 -10.94 3.40
N LEU A 58 -0.37 -10.10 2.49
CA LEU A 58 -1.79 -9.98 2.15
C LEU A 58 -2.35 -11.22 1.47
N PHE A 59 -1.49 -12.06 0.88
CA PHE A 59 -1.90 -13.29 0.20
C PHE A 59 -2.75 -14.22 1.10
N HIS A 60 -2.51 -14.19 2.40
CA HIS A 60 -3.22 -15.01 3.40
C HIS A 60 -4.36 -14.30 4.13
N THR A 61 -4.64 -13.05 3.78
CA THR A 61 -5.77 -12.30 4.32
C THR A 61 -7.01 -12.52 3.44
N ASP A 62 -8.17 -12.11 3.92
CA ASP A 62 -9.44 -12.02 3.18
C ASP A 62 -9.67 -10.62 2.58
N LEU A 63 -8.66 -9.73 2.63
CA LEU A 63 -8.77 -8.35 2.16
C LEU A 63 -8.68 -8.25 0.63
N ASP A 64 -9.52 -7.39 0.03
CA ASP A 64 -9.33 -6.92 -1.34
C ASP A 64 -8.04 -6.09 -1.41
N VAL A 65 -7.14 -6.43 -2.33
CA VAL A 65 -5.85 -5.72 -2.47
C VAL A 65 -5.91 -4.74 -3.62
N PHE A 66 -5.51 -3.49 -3.38
CA PHE A 66 -5.36 -2.46 -4.40
C PHE A 66 -3.97 -1.84 -4.30
N VAL A 67 -3.29 -1.71 -5.44
CA VAL A 67 -1.99 -1.04 -5.53
C VAL A 67 -2.15 0.20 -6.39
N ILE A 68 -2.03 1.35 -5.77
CA ILE A 68 -2.11 2.66 -6.39
C ILE A 68 -0.69 3.17 -6.60
N SER A 69 -0.37 3.61 -7.80
CA SER A 69 0.94 4.21 -8.10
C SER A 69 0.81 5.26 -9.21
N THR A 70 1.94 5.78 -9.68
CA THR A 70 2.00 6.71 -10.80
C THR A 70 1.59 6.03 -12.12
N PRO A 71 1.11 6.79 -13.13
CA PRO A 71 0.85 6.24 -14.45
C PRO A 71 2.07 5.56 -15.09
N GLN A 72 3.30 6.00 -14.80
CA GLN A 72 4.50 5.33 -15.31
C GLN A 72 4.65 3.92 -14.71
N ASN A 73 4.51 3.79 -13.38
CA ASN A 73 4.68 2.51 -12.69
C ASN A 73 3.56 1.50 -13.06
N THR A 74 2.34 1.99 -13.26
CA THR A 74 1.20 1.14 -13.66
C THR A 74 1.31 0.60 -15.09
N ARG A 75 1.86 1.39 -16.03
CA ARG A 75 2.07 0.97 -17.44
C ARG A 75 3.13 -0.14 -17.58
N ASN A 76 4.10 -0.19 -16.68
CA ASN A 76 5.19 -1.18 -16.72
C ASN A 76 4.79 -2.60 -16.26
N ASN A 77 3.49 -2.92 -16.26
CA ASN A 77 2.95 -4.19 -15.79
C ASN A 77 3.30 -4.47 -14.32
N GLY A 78 2.89 -3.55 -13.43
CA GLY A 78 3.25 -3.57 -12.01
C GLY A 78 3.02 -4.90 -11.30
N LEU A 79 2.02 -5.70 -11.70
CA LEU A 79 1.82 -7.05 -11.18
C LEU A 79 3.01 -7.98 -11.50
N LYS A 80 3.55 -7.95 -12.72
CA LYS A 80 4.70 -8.79 -13.10
C LYS A 80 5.95 -8.40 -12.33
N GLU A 81 6.23 -7.10 -12.20
CA GLU A 81 7.38 -6.61 -11.42
C GLU A 81 7.25 -6.99 -9.95
N CYS A 82 6.04 -6.89 -9.40
CA CYS A 82 5.74 -7.34 -8.06
C CYS A 82 5.99 -8.84 -7.90
N VAL A 83 5.47 -9.68 -8.79
CA VAL A 83 5.66 -11.14 -8.77
C VAL A 83 7.14 -11.52 -8.85
N ARG A 84 7.92 -10.87 -9.72
CA ARG A 84 9.37 -11.09 -9.80
C ARG A 84 10.07 -10.75 -8.49
N SER A 85 9.64 -9.67 -7.85
CA SER A 85 10.17 -9.28 -6.54
C SER A 85 9.78 -10.30 -5.46
N MET A 86 8.55 -10.82 -5.46
CA MET A 86 8.13 -11.89 -4.56
C MET A 86 8.98 -13.16 -4.76
N LEU A 87 9.15 -13.62 -5.99
CA LEU A 87 9.96 -14.83 -6.29
C LEU A 87 11.44 -14.69 -5.90
N LYS A 88 11.93 -13.46 -5.71
CA LYS A 88 13.31 -13.19 -5.31
C LYS A 88 13.46 -12.93 -3.81
N PHE A 89 12.48 -12.28 -3.19
CA PHE A 89 12.64 -11.68 -1.85
C PHE A 89 11.60 -12.15 -0.82
N SER A 90 10.46 -12.69 -1.24
CA SER A 90 9.42 -13.15 -0.29
C SER A 90 9.95 -14.32 0.55
N PRO A 91 9.79 -14.30 1.88
CA PRO A 91 10.09 -15.45 2.72
C PRO A 91 9.32 -16.73 2.31
N MET A 92 8.14 -16.59 1.70
CA MET A 92 7.27 -17.70 1.31
C MET A 92 7.50 -18.20 -0.12
N PHE A 93 7.76 -17.28 -1.05
CA PHE A 93 7.85 -17.58 -2.48
C PHE A 93 9.26 -17.50 -3.04
N ALA A 94 10.23 -16.97 -2.28
CA ALA A 94 11.60 -16.90 -2.74
C ALA A 94 12.11 -18.30 -3.04
N LYS A 95 12.55 -18.50 -4.28
CA LYS A 95 13.21 -19.73 -4.67
C LYS A 95 14.71 -19.50 -4.66
N HIS A 96 15.44 -20.38 -4.00
CA HIS A 96 16.89 -20.48 -4.15
C HIS A 96 17.23 -21.15 -5.50
N ASN A 97 16.85 -20.51 -6.60
CA ASN A 97 17.30 -20.93 -7.91
C ASN A 97 18.64 -20.23 -8.19
N PRO A 98 19.67 -20.94 -8.69
CA PRO A 98 20.81 -20.26 -9.27
C PRO A 98 20.30 -19.38 -10.43
N PRO A 99 20.74 -18.12 -10.52
CA PRO A 99 20.34 -17.24 -11.61
C PRO A 99 20.79 -17.86 -12.94
N GLY A 100 19.89 -17.91 -13.94
CA GLY A 100 20.31 -18.23 -15.32
C GLY A 100 19.42 -19.13 -16.16
N ASP A 101 18.23 -19.57 -15.73
CA ASP A 101 17.28 -20.27 -16.63
C ASP A 101 16.01 -19.42 -16.89
N PRO A 102 15.99 -18.62 -17.98
CA PRO A 102 14.85 -17.77 -18.32
C PRO A 102 13.53 -18.52 -18.46
N LYS A 103 13.56 -19.78 -18.92
CA LYS A 103 12.33 -20.57 -19.10
C LYS A 103 11.73 -20.99 -17.77
N LYS A 104 12.58 -21.28 -16.79
CA LYS A 104 12.15 -21.62 -15.42
C LYS A 104 11.57 -20.40 -14.71
N ASP A 105 12.21 -19.24 -14.85
CA ASP A 105 11.72 -17.98 -14.28
C ASP A 105 10.35 -17.59 -14.83
N GLU A 106 10.13 -17.74 -16.15
CA GLU A 106 8.82 -17.47 -16.77
C GLU A 106 7.74 -18.44 -16.27
N LYS A 107 8.07 -19.72 -16.08
CA LYS A 107 7.14 -20.72 -15.55
C LYS A 107 6.75 -20.39 -14.11
N ASP A 108 7.72 -19.99 -13.29
CA ASP A 108 7.50 -19.61 -11.89
C ASP A 108 6.67 -18.32 -11.77
N GLU A 109 6.92 -17.32 -12.64
CA GLU A 109 6.12 -16.10 -12.74
C GLU A 109 4.66 -16.44 -13.07
N LYS A 110 4.43 -17.29 -14.08
CA LYS A 110 3.08 -17.72 -14.49
C LYS A 110 2.35 -18.48 -13.39
N GLU A 111 3.05 -19.36 -12.68
CA GLU A 111 2.46 -20.14 -11.58
C GLU A 111 2.08 -19.24 -10.40
N LEU A 112 2.92 -18.28 -10.01
CA LEU A 112 2.57 -17.37 -8.92
C LEU A 112 1.42 -16.43 -9.30
N ILE A 113 1.39 -15.93 -10.55
CA ILE A 113 0.23 -15.16 -11.06
C ILE A 113 -1.05 -16.02 -11.01
N ARG A 114 -0.98 -17.30 -11.36
CA ARG A 114 -2.12 -18.22 -11.30
C ARG A 114 -2.63 -18.36 -9.86
N ARG A 115 -1.74 -18.50 -8.87
CA ARG A 115 -2.10 -18.56 -7.45
C ARG A 115 -2.75 -17.28 -6.96
N LEU A 116 -2.19 -16.11 -7.33
CA LEU A 116 -2.76 -14.80 -7.00
C LEU A 116 -4.19 -14.62 -7.55
N ARG A 117 -4.49 -15.18 -8.71
CA ARG A 117 -5.84 -15.18 -9.32
C ARG A 117 -6.81 -16.15 -8.66
N GLN A 118 -6.30 -17.21 -8.02
CA GLN A 118 -7.11 -18.25 -7.37
C GLN A 118 -7.38 -17.96 -5.89
N ARG A 119 -6.62 -17.04 -5.29
CA ARG A 119 -6.95 -16.47 -3.98
C ARG A 119 -8.34 -15.84 -4.01
N GLU A 120 -9.04 -15.88 -2.88
CA GLU A 120 -10.29 -15.19 -2.67
C GLU A 120 -10.13 -14.16 -1.53
N PRO A 121 -10.27 -12.85 -1.79
CA PRO A 121 -10.48 -12.22 -3.10
C PRO A 121 -9.22 -12.26 -4.00
N PRO A 122 -9.38 -12.26 -5.33
CA PRO A 122 -8.25 -12.41 -6.24
C PRO A 122 -7.41 -11.14 -6.39
N ILE A 123 -6.09 -11.31 -6.51
CA ILE A 123 -5.15 -10.22 -6.82
C ILE A 123 -4.88 -10.24 -8.33
N LEU A 124 -5.47 -9.27 -9.04
CA LEU A 124 -5.49 -9.21 -10.50
C LEU A 124 -4.68 -8.02 -11.00
N ALA A 125 -4.28 -8.05 -12.28
CA ALA A 125 -3.59 -6.93 -12.90
C ALA A 125 -4.40 -5.63 -12.83
N LYS A 126 -5.75 -5.72 -12.87
CA LYS A 126 -6.64 -4.56 -12.73
C LYS A 126 -6.62 -3.93 -11.33
N ASN A 127 -6.11 -4.62 -10.30
CA ASN A 127 -5.95 -4.06 -8.97
C ASN A 127 -4.77 -3.08 -8.87
N PHE A 128 -3.89 -3.06 -9.88
CA PHE A 128 -2.77 -2.13 -10.01
C PHE A 128 -3.24 -0.94 -10.86
N MET A 129 -3.46 0.19 -10.22
CA MET A 129 -4.15 1.34 -10.82
C MET A 129 -3.37 2.63 -10.58
N SER A 130 -3.57 3.61 -11.47
CA SER A 130 -3.22 4.99 -11.17
C SER A 130 -4.21 5.60 -10.17
N PHE A 131 -3.80 6.66 -9.47
CA PHE A 131 -4.71 7.42 -8.58
C PHE A 131 -6.05 7.75 -9.25
N ARG A 132 -6.02 8.29 -10.48
CA ARG A 132 -7.24 8.64 -11.23
C ARG A 132 -8.13 7.43 -11.53
N GLN A 133 -7.53 6.30 -11.91
CA GLN A 133 -8.27 5.06 -12.17
C GLN A 133 -8.91 4.55 -10.88
N PHE A 134 -8.18 4.55 -9.77
CA PHE A 134 -8.68 4.09 -8.49
C PHE A 134 -9.80 4.98 -7.95
N THR A 135 -9.65 6.31 -7.99
CA THR A 135 -10.73 7.23 -7.58
C THR A 135 -11.98 7.05 -8.45
N THR A 136 -11.82 6.79 -9.75
CA THR A 136 -12.93 6.49 -10.66
C THR A 136 -13.59 5.15 -10.33
N PHE A 137 -12.79 4.13 -10.01
CA PHE A 137 -13.28 2.83 -9.56
C PHE A 137 -14.11 2.95 -8.28
N CYS A 138 -13.65 3.75 -7.31
CA CYS A 138 -14.33 3.93 -6.02
C CYS A 138 -15.60 4.79 -6.11
N ARG A 139 -15.70 5.68 -7.11
CA ARG A 139 -16.91 6.45 -7.41
C ARG A 139 -18.08 5.60 -7.89
N ASP A 140 -17.79 4.47 -8.51
CA ASP A 140 -18.82 3.55 -8.96
C ASP A 140 -19.44 2.85 -7.74
N ALA A 141 -20.73 3.12 -7.49
CA ALA A 141 -21.47 2.58 -6.37
C ALA A 141 -21.41 1.05 -6.30
N ARG A 142 -21.26 0.37 -7.45
CA ARG A 142 -21.11 -1.09 -7.53
C ARG A 142 -19.84 -1.60 -6.86
N ASN A 143 -18.81 -0.76 -6.71
CA ASN A 143 -17.53 -1.12 -6.10
C ASN A 143 -17.42 -0.68 -4.63
N SER A 144 -18.38 0.09 -4.10
CA SER A 144 -18.33 0.64 -2.74
C SER A 144 -18.11 -0.43 -1.65
N HIS A 145 -18.69 -1.61 -1.82
CA HIS A 145 -18.54 -2.73 -0.89
C HIS A 145 -17.10 -3.26 -0.80
N LYS A 146 -16.29 -3.10 -1.87
CA LYS A 146 -14.92 -3.62 -1.93
C LYS A 146 -13.95 -2.84 -1.05
N LEU A 147 -14.31 -1.65 -0.61
CA LEU A 147 -13.49 -0.85 0.32
C LEU A 147 -13.80 -1.15 1.79
N LYS A 148 -14.78 -2.01 2.08
CA LYS A 148 -15.14 -2.40 3.45
C LYS A 148 -14.21 -3.44 4.08
N ALA A 149 -13.38 -4.09 3.28
CA ALA A 149 -12.38 -5.05 3.74
C ALA A 149 -11.23 -5.02 2.74
N ALA A 150 -10.51 -3.89 2.69
CA ALA A 150 -9.48 -3.65 1.68
C ALA A 150 -8.13 -3.33 2.28
N ALA A 151 -7.07 -3.83 1.64
CA ALA A 151 -5.72 -3.33 1.79
C ALA A 151 -5.37 -2.43 0.59
N VAL A 152 -5.17 -1.13 0.86
CA VAL A 152 -4.81 -0.14 -0.15
C VAL A 152 -3.34 0.25 0.02
N ILE A 153 -2.54 -0.10 -0.97
CA ILE A 153 -1.11 0.21 -1.04
C ILE A 153 -0.94 1.42 -1.95
N ILE A 154 -0.36 2.50 -1.44
CA ILE A 154 -0.20 3.76 -2.15
C ILE A 154 1.28 4.05 -2.33
N ASP A 155 1.78 3.76 -3.52
CA ASP A 155 3.13 4.10 -3.97
C ASP A 155 3.18 5.55 -4.48
N GLU A 156 4.30 6.20 -4.22
CA GLU A 156 4.49 7.64 -4.38
C GLU A 156 3.34 8.46 -3.80
N SER A 157 3.02 8.24 -2.52
CA SER A 157 1.85 8.82 -1.85
C SER A 157 1.80 10.35 -1.86
N HIS A 158 2.92 11.06 -2.06
CA HIS A 158 2.93 12.52 -2.22
C HIS A 158 2.23 12.99 -3.51
N GLU A 159 2.06 12.12 -4.51
CA GLU A 159 1.34 12.46 -5.75
C GLU A 159 -0.16 12.69 -5.52
N VAL A 160 -0.70 12.34 -4.36
CA VAL A 160 -2.08 12.68 -3.99
C VAL A 160 -2.31 14.20 -3.94
N PHE A 161 -1.26 14.99 -3.70
CA PHE A 161 -1.30 16.46 -3.69
C PHE A 161 -1.20 17.08 -5.09
N ASN A 162 -0.85 16.27 -6.09
CA ASN A 162 -0.76 16.73 -7.46
C ASN A 162 -2.15 16.76 -8.11
N ASN A 163 -2.76 17.94 -8.20
CA ASN A 163 -4.09 18.13 -8.79
C ASN A 163 -4.23 17.64 -10.24
N LYS A 164 -3.11 17.45 -10.96
CA LYS A 164 -3.13 16.84 -12.31
C LYS A 164 -3.30 15.32 -12.27
N VAL A 165 -2.90 14.69 -11.17
CA VAL A 165 -2.95 13.23 -10.94
C VAL A 165 -4.25 12.85 -10.25
N CYS A 166 -4.63 13.56 -9.19
CA CYS A 166 -5.85 13.34 -8.45
C CYS A 166 -6.38 14.65 -7.89
N LYS A 167 -7.70 14.87 -7.97
CA LYS A 167 -8.33 15.95 -7.21
C LYS A 167 -8.42 15.49 -5.76
N LEU A 168 -7.81 16.22 -4.84
CA LEU A 168 -7.70 15.82 -3.43
C LEU A 168 -9.08 15.61 -2.79
N ASP A 169 -10.05 16.50 -3.06
CA ASP A 169 -11.43 16.37 -2.58
C ASP A 169 -12.10 15.07 -3.05
N ASP A 170 -11.87 14.68 -4.30
CA ASP A 170 -12.40 13.43 -4.84
C ASP A 170 -11.75 12.21 -4.18
N PHE A 171 -10.45 12.29 -3.90
CA PHE A 171 -9.74 11.23 -3.19
C PHE A 171 -10.27 11.08 -1.77
N CYS A 172 -10.44 12.17 -1.03
CA CYS A 172 -10.99 12.13 0.31
C CYS A 172 -12.39 11.51 0.32
N ARG A 173 -13.31 12.06 -0.48
CA ARG A 173 -14.72 11.66 -0.47
C ARG A 173 -14.95 10.22 -0.94
N HIS A 174 -14.20 9.77 -1.94
CA HIS A 174 -14.47 8.49 -2.59
C HIS A 174 -13.50 7.38 -2.20
N VAL A 175 -12.34 7.70 -1.64
CA VAL A 175 -11.34 6.71 -1.22
C VAL A 175 -11.21 6.69 0.28
N LEU A 176 -10.79 7.82 0.88
CA LEU A 176 -10.43 7.84 2.30
C LEU A 176 -11.65 7.72 3.21
N ASP A 177 -12.76 8.40 2.93
CA ASP A 177 -13.99 8.32 3.74
C ASP A 177 -14.55 6.87 3.79
N PRO A 178 -14.70 6.15 2.65
CA PRO A 178 -15.09 4.73 2.69
C PRO A 178 -14.11 3.85 3.45
N LEU A 179 -12.79 4.05 3.29
CA LEU A 179 -11.78 3.27 4.02
C LEU A 179 -11.85 3.54 5.53
N ALA A 180 -12.03 4.81 5.93
CA ALA A 180 -12.17 5.21 7.33
C ALA A 180 -13.44 4.62 7.96
N SER A 181 -14.53 4.49 7.19
CA SER A 181 -15.79 3.89 7.68
C SER A 181 -15.69 2.37 7.95
N SER A 182 -14.58 1.74 7.58
CA SER A 182 -14.32 0.32 7.72
C SER A 182 -13.30 0.03 8.81
N LEU A 183 -13.64 -0.86 9.73
CA LEU A 183 -12.71 -1.37 10.75
C LEU A 183 -11.68 -2.36 10.18
N GLN A 184 -11.97 -3.00 9.04
CA GLN A 184 -11.11 -4.04 8.47
C GLN A 184 -10.13 -3.50 7.43
N SER A 185 -10.30 -2.25 6.99
CA SER A 185 -9.49 -1.69 5.91
C SER A 185 -8.13 -1.21 6.41
N LYS A 186 -7.10 -1.44 5.60
CA LYS A 186 -5.70 -1.16 5.91
C LYS A 186 -5.10 -0.29 4.81
N VAL A 187 -4.36 0.75 5.18
CA VAL A 187 -3.68 1.65 4.22
C VAL A 187 -2.18 1.64 4.45
N PHE A 188 -1.43 1.39 3.38
CA PHE A 188 0.02 1.38 3.41
C PHE A 188 0.54 2.42 2.44
N THR A 189 1.20 3.45 2.93
CA THR A 189 1.73 4.51 2.07
C THR A 189 3.25 4.41 1.94
N PHE A 190 3.74 4.65 0.74
CA PHE A 190 5.16 4.61 0.39
C PHE A 190 5.55 5.91 -0.28
N THR A 191 6.57 6.59 0.25
CA THR A 191 7.16 7.72 -0.46
C THR A 191 8.59 7.99 0.00
N GLY A 192 9.42 8.51 -0.93
CA GLY A 192 10.71 9.11 -0.57
C GLY A 192 10.66 10.60 -0.29
N THR A 193 9.50 11.23 -0.49
CA THR A 193 9.32 12.68 -0.37
C THR A 193 8.16 12.92 0.59
N PRO A 194 8.44 13.23 1.87
CA PRO A 194 7.37 13.63 2.79
C PRO A 194 6.70 14.92 2.28
N GLY A 195 5.49 15.19 2.78
CA GLY A 195 4.78 16.44 2.49
C GLY A 195 5.67 17.66 2.69
N ARG A 196 5.59 18.62 1.76
CA ARG A 196 6.38 19.86 1.74
C ARG A 196 5.85 20.90 2.71
N THR A 197 4.58 20.79 3.06
CA THR A 197 3.89 21.68 4.00
C THR A 197 3.39 20.89 5.21
N VAL A 198 3.17 21.58 6.32
CA VAL A 198 2.55 20.98 7.53
C VAL A 198 1.22 20.30 7.17
N LYS A 199 0.42 20.93 6.30
CA LYS A 199 -0.87 20.39 5.86
C LYS A 199 -0.71 19.10 5.06
N GLU A 200 0.27 19.02 4.17
CA GLU A 200 0.56 17.78 3.42
C GLU A 200 1.05 16.66 4.34
N ILE A 201 1.93 16.97 5.30
CA ILE A 201 2.42 15.98 6.28
C ILE A 201 1.26 15.42 7.09
N LEU A 202 0.38 16.29 7.60
CA LEU A 202 -0.75 15.87 8.40
C LEU A 202 -1.77 15.10 7.57
N PHE A 203 -2.00 15.49 6.32
CA PHE A 203 -2.81 14.69 5.42
C PHE A 203 -2.25 13.29 5.21
N GLN A 204 -0.93 13.14 4.99
CA GLN A 204 -0.32 11.82 4.88
C GLN A 204 -0.52 11.00 6.15
N LEU A 205 -0.43 11.63 7.34
CA LEU A 205 -0.67 10.95 8.62
C LEU A 205 -2.13 10.51 8.77
N GLU A 206 -3.09 11.34 8.35
CA GLU A 206 -4.52 10.99 8.37
C GLU A 206 -4.85 9.81 7.46
N MET A 207 -4.18 9.69 6.30
CA MET A 207 -4.39 8.56 5.38
C MET A 207 -4.16 7.19 6.03
N VAL A 208 -3.39 7.12 7.12
CA VAL A 208 -3.03 5.86 7.79
C VAL A 208 -3.57 5.73 9.22
N ARG A 209 -4.08 6.82 9.83
CA ARG A 209 -4.61 6.81 11.20
C ARG A 209 -6.13 6.63 11.27
N PHE A 210 -6.89 7.18 10.32
CA PHE A 210 -8.36 7.26 10.33
C PHE A 210 -8.97 7.30 11.74
N ALA A 211 -8.75 8.37 12.48
CA ALA A 211 -9.34 8.50 13.81
C ALA A 211 -10.88 8.62 13.72
N GLY A 212 -11.63 7.66 14.26
CA GLY A 212 -13.07 7.81 14.50
C GLY A 212 -13.98 7.75 13.27
N GLY A 213 -13.55 7.09 12.19
CA GLY A 213 -14.42 6.81 11.04
C GLY A 213 -14.74 8.00 10.14
N ARG A 214 -13.97 9.09 10.24
CA ARG A 214 -14.09 10.26 9.34
C ARG A 214 -12.71 10.81 8.99
N VAL A 215 -12.54 11.22 7.74
CA VAL A 215 -11.37 12.00 7.31
C VAL A 215 -11.62 13.45 7.69
N ASP A 216 -10.66 14.11 8.31
CA ASP A 216 -10.77 15.54 8.56
C ASP A 216 -10.56 16.32 7.26
N HIS A 217 -11.65 16.85 6.70
CA HIS A 217 -11.64 17.57 5.43
C HIS A 217 -11.02 18.98 5.54
N ARG A 218 -10.65 19.45 6.74
CA ARG A 218 -10.03 20.78 6.93
C ARG A 218 -8.71 20.93 6.18
N TYR A 219 -8.03 19.82 5.87
CA TYR A 219 -6.82 19.82 5.03
C TYR A 219 -7.07 20.19 3.56
N LEU A 220 -8.33 20.13 3.07
CA LEU A 220 -8.69 20.38 1.67
C LEU A 220 -8.70 21.87 1.28
N GLN A 221 -8.80 22.80 2.23
CA GLN A 221 -8.89 24.24 1.94
C GLN A 221 -7.53 24.90 1.62
N ALA A 222 -6.47 24.11 1.47
CA ALA A 222 -5.09 24.59 1.34
C ALA A 222 -4.64 24.98 -0.08
N GLY A 223 -5.55 24.97 -1.06
CA GLY A 223 -5.23 25.37 -2.45
C GLY A 223 -5.22 26.89 -2.69
N GLY A 224 -5.62 27.69 -1.71
CA GLY A 224 -5.56 29.15 -1.76
C GLY A 224 -4.43 29.66 -0.89
N SER A 225 -3.61 30.56 -1.44
CA SER A 225 -2.69 31.40 -0.70
C SER A 225 -3.37 31.99 0.55
N GLU A 226 -2.87 31.65 1.74
CA GLU A 226 -2.58 32.59 2.83
C GLU A 226 -2.25 31.86 4.13
N GLU A 227 -1.28 32.45 4.82
CA GLU A 227 -0.95 32.25 6.22
C GLU A 227 -2.20 32.45 7.09
N SER A 228 -2.99 31.40 7.31
CA SER A 228 -3.90 31.35 8.45
C SER A 228 -3.20 30.62 9.59
N GLN A 229 -2.75 31.39 10.57
CA GLN A 229 -2.38 30.91 11.90
C GLN A 229 -3.63 30.29 12.56
N ASP A 230 -3.91 29.02 12.28
CA ASP A 230 -4.90 28.26 13.04
C ASP A 230 -4.16 27.51 14.18
N PRO A 231 -4.44 27.79 15.47
CA PRO A 231 -3.74 27.19 16.61
C PRO A 231 -4.16 25.73 16.89
N CYS A 232 -4.99 25.11 16.04
CA CYS A 232 -5.54 23.77 16.24
C CYS A 232 -4.49 22.63 16.24
N TRP A 233 -3.26 22.85 15.76
CA TRP A 233 -2.22 21.80 15.72
C TRP A 233 -1.79 21.27 17.08
N LYS A 234 -2.02 22.03 18.17
CA LYS A 234 -1.62 21.62 19.52
C LYS A 234 -2.40 20.41 20.04
N SER A 235 -3.57 20.07 19.51
CA SER A 235 -4.33 18.89 19.96
C SER A 235 -3.95 17.60 19.23
N LEU A 236 -3.18 17.66 18.14
CA LEU A 236 -2.71 16.50 17.37
C LEU A 236 -1.36 15.95 17.84
N LEU A 237 -0.62 16.75 18.63
CA LEU A 237 0.71 16.43 19.16
C LEU A 237 0.70 16.07 20.66
N CYS A 238 -0.47 16.01 21.29
CA CYS A 238 -0.67 15.62 22.69
C CYS A 238 -1.41 14.28 22.77
#